data_AF-A0A024TJJ9-F1
#
_entry.id   AF-A0A024TJJ9-F1
#
_cell.length_a   1.000
_cell.length_b   1.000
_cell.length_c   1.000
_cell.angle_alpha   90.00
_cell.angle_beta   90.00
_cell.angle_gamma   90.00
#
_symmetry.space_group_name_H-M   'P 1'
#
loop_
_entity.id
_entity.type
_entity.pdbx_description
1 polymer ?
#
loop_
_entity_poly.entity_id
_entity_poly.type
_entity_poly.pdbx_seq_one_letter_code
_entity_poly.pdbx_strand_id
1 'polypeptide(L)'
;MHTTPSDHLPLHQVKDGPSGVFTKRRRPHQHLPPRVASLRCRVEATSLCDRPCLAWLPPRLIFHVRVRDIESNATWLTHCSLRDIHGLYRHLVDRAVDPATIQALQVLRCPGVPLLQRRDGLVIKAMCADTEHFLHNLLAVCRATCTAPDGAFVAFFVAAFLRKKPPGHDTLRPL
;
A
#
# COMPACT_ATOMS: atom_id res chain seq x y z
N MET A 1 -53.28 61.30 -15.24
CA MET A 1 -54.18 61.51 -14.07
C MET A 1 -55.02 60.25 -13.88
N HIS A 2 -55.43 59.97 -12.64
CA HIS A 2 -56.16 58.81 -12.11
C HIS A 2 -55.37 57.62 -11.53
N THR A 3 -54.90 57.82 -10.29
CA THR A 3 -55.27 57.09 -9.04
C THR A 3 -55.74 55.62 -9.11
N THR A 4 -54.93 54.73 -8.50
CA THR A 4 -55.18 53.78 -7.35
C THR A 4 -56.58 53.18 -7.10
N PRO A 5 -56.74 52.18 -6.20
CA PRO A 5 -55.94 50.99 -5.82
C PRO A 5 -56.86 49.73 -5.73
N SER A 6 -56.32 48.56 -5.32
CA SER A 6 -56.82 47.79 -4.17
C SER A 6 -56.37 46.33 -4.16
N ASP A 7 -56.10 45.92 -2.92
CA ASP A 7 -55.86 44.60 -2.36
C ASP A 7 -56.64 43.43 -2.97
N HIS A 8 -56.03 42.25 -2.95
CA HIS A 8 -56.54 41.09 -2.19
C HIS A 8 -55.55 39.91 -2.28
N LEU A 9 -54.99 39.54 -1.13
CA LEU A 9 -54.46 38.19 -0.87
C LEU A 9 -55.61 37.18 -0.79
N PRO A 10 -55.39 35.92 -1.19
CA PRO A 10 -55.51 34.87 -0.18
C PRO A 10 -54.47 33.73 -0.30
N LEU A 11 -53.96 33.38 0.89
CA LEU A 11 -53.89 32.06 1.52
C LEU A 11 -53.76 30.77 0.68
N HIS A 12 -52.77 29.98 1.12
CA HIS A 12 -52.63 28.52 1.10
C HIS A 12 -52.40 27.81 -0.23
N GLN A 13 -51.19 27.23 -0.36
CA GLN A 13 -51.10 25.78 -0.52
C GLN A 13 -49.82 25.23 0.12
N VAL A 14 -50.02 24.46 1.19
CA VAL A 14 -49.08 23.48 1.72
C VAL A 14 -48.96 22.35 0.70
N LYS A 15 -47.74 22.00 0.30
CA LYS A 15 -47.48 20.68 -0.27
C LYS A 15 -46.13 20.16 0.19
N ASP A 16 -46.20 19.37 1.25
CA ASP A 16 -45.14 18.49 1.72
C ASP A 16 -44.66 17.59 0.58
N GLY A 17 -43.39 17.74 0.21
CA GLY A 17 -42.66 16.81 -0.63
C GLY A 17 -41.62 16.11 0.24
N PRO A 18 -41.69 14.77 0.44
CA PRO A 18 -40.70 14.08 1.24
C PRO A 18 -39.33 14.20 0.57
N SER A 19 -38.40 14.82 1.32
CA SER A 19 -36.97 14.80 1.03
C SER A 19 -36.49 13.36 1.05
N GLY A 20 -36.55 12.71 -0.10
CA GLY A 20 -35.94 11.41 -0.35
C GLY A 20 -34.44 11.56 -0.20
N VAL A 21 -33.94 11.26 1.00
CA VAL A 21 -32.53 11.04 1.27
C VAL A 21 -32.10 9.88 0.39
N PHE A 22 -31.53 10.21 -0.78
CA PHE A 22 -30.79 9.28 -1.60
C PHE A 22 -29.58 8.83 -0.78
N THR A 23 -29.79 7.80 0.04
CA THR A 23 -28.71 6.98 0.58
C THR A 23 -28.03 6.37 -0.64
N LYS A 24 -26.95 7.02 -1.05
CA LYS A 24 -26.02 6.57 -2.06
C LYS A 24 -25.47 5.23 -1.55
N ARG A 25 -26.16 4.13 -1.86
CA ARG A 25 -25.73 2.76 -1.62
C ARG A 25 -24.34 2.68 -2.23
N ARG A 26 -23.31 2.79 -1.39
CA ARG A 26 -21.94 2.43 -1.73
C ARG A 26 -22.05 1.00 -2.22
N ARG A 27 -21.90 0.82 -3.54
CA ARG A 27 -21.71 -0.52 -4.10
C ARG A 27 -20.59 -1.15 -3.28
N PRO A 28 -20.72 -2.40 -2.81
CA PRO A 28 -19.59 -3.11 -2.25
C PRO A 28 -18.48 -2.99 -3.29
N HIS A 29 -17.37 -2.36 -2.90
CA HIS A 29 -16.20 -2.29 -3.74
C HIS A 29 -15.90 -3.74 -4.10
N GLN A 30 -16.25 -4.14 -5.33
CA GLN A 30 -15.73 -5.37 -5.90
C GLN A 30 -14.23 -5.26 -5.68
N HIS A 31 -13.70 -6.18 -4.88
CA HIS A 31 -12.28 -6.27 -4.58
C HIS A 31 -11.58 -6.63 -5.88
N LEU A 32 -11.48 -5.66 -6.79
CA LEU A 32 -10.62 -5.77 -7.95
C LEU A 32 -9.24 -5.94 -7.33
N PRO A 33 -8.55 -7.06 -7.63
CA PRO A 33 -7.23 -7.27 -7.08
C PRO A 33 -6.40 -6.02 -7.43
N PRO A 34 -5.68 -5.43 -6.45
CA PRO A 34 -4.77 -4.33 -6.73
C PRO A 34 -3.99 -4.60 -8.01
N ARG A 35 -4.11 -3.69 -8.98
CA ARG A 35 -3.36 -3.80 -10.22
C ARG A 35 -1.90 -3.49 -9.94
N VAL A 36 -1.11 -4.52 -9.65
CA VAL A 36 0.33 -4.39 -9.43
C VAL A 36 1.02 -3.67 -10.60
N ALA A 37 0.45 -3.80 -11.80
CA ALA A 37 0.94 -3.14 -13.02
C ALA A 37 1.14 -1.61 -12.86
N SER A 38 0.23 -0.92 -12.17
CA SER A 38 0.30 0.54 -12.00
C SER A 38 1.11 0.99 -10.79
N LEU A 39 1.56 0.05 -9.93
CA LEU A 39 2.28 0.40 -8.71
C LEU A 39 3.75 0.74 -8.97
N ARG A 40 4.23 1.77 -8.29
CA ARG A 40 5.64 2.13 -8.13
C ARG A 40 5.93 2.21 -6.64
N CYS A 41 7.14 1.87 -6.24
CA CYS A 41 7.59 1.97 -4.85
C CYS A 41 8.94 2.67 -4.79
N ARG A 42 9.24 3.33 -3.66
CA ARG A 42 10.55 3.92 -3.36
C ARG A 42 10.79 3.84 -1.86
N VAL A 43 12.01 3.57 -1.43
CA VAL A 43 12.40 3.70 -0.02
C VAL A 43 12.70 5.17 0.25
N GLU A 44 11.87 5.83 1.06
CA GLU A 44 12.06 7.26 1.37
C GLU A 44 12.85 7.49 2.66
N ALA A 45 12.68 6.60 3.63
CA ALA A 45 13.34 6.72 4.93
C ALA A 45 13.53 5.36 5.58
N THR A 46 14.28 5.36 6.69
CA THR A 46 14.44 4.21 7.57
C THR A 46 14.34 4.61 9.02
N SER A 47 13.81 3.72 9.85
CA SER A 47 13.85 3.84 11.30
C SER A 47 14.49 2.62 11.93
N LEU A 48 15.26 2.82 13.00
CA LEU A 48 15.76 1.76 13.86
C LEU A 48 14.79 1.61 15.03
N CYS A 49 14.24 0.41 15.19
CA CYS A 49 13.41 0.07 16.34
C CYS A 49 14.22 -0.80 17.30
N ASP A 50 14.49 -0.29 18.49
CA ASP A 50 15.06 -1.07 19.58
C ASP A 50 14.01 -2.04 20.16
N ARG A 51 14.49 -3.14 20.74
CA ARG A 51 13.62 -4.16 21.35
C ARG A 51 13.64 -3.98 22.87
N PRO A 52 12.56 -3.47 23.49
CA PRO A 52 12.57 -3.09 24.90
C PRO A 52 12.88 -4.27 25.85
N CYS A 53 12.43 -5.48 25.52
CA CYS A 53 12.66 -6.66 26.37
C CYS A 53 13.92 -7.47 26.00
N LEU A 54 14.65 -7.11 24.93
CA LEU A 54 15.78 -7.88 24.41
C LEU A 54 16.89 -6.94 23.92
N ALA A 55 17.43 -6.12 24.83
CA ALA A 55 18.45 -5.10 24.52
C ALA A 55 19.76 -5.67 23.91
N TRP A 56 20.00 -6.98 24.08
CA TRP A 56 21.15 -7.70 23.51
C TRP A 56 20.95 -8.04 22.03
N LEU A 57 19.71 -8.01 21.54
CA LEU A 57 19.44 -8.24 20.13
C LEU A 57 19.67 -6.95 19.33
N PRO A 58 20.25 -7.06 18.13
CA PRO A 58 20.44 -5.91 17.27
C PRO A 58 19.09 -5.24 16.96
N PRO A 59 19.07 -3.90 16.82
CA PRO A 59 17.86 -3.16 16.47
C PRO A 59 17.29 -3.65 15.15
N ARG A 60 15.97 -3.53 15.00
CA ARG A 60 15.27 -3.87 13.76
C ARG A 60 15.24 -2.64 12.87
N LEU A 61 15.86 -2.72 11.70
CA LEU A 61 15.72 -1.72 10.65
C LEU A 61 14.35 -1.87 9.98
N ILE A 62 13.60 -0.76 9.91
CA ILE A 62 12.32 -0.63 9.23
C ILE A 62 12.51 0.32 8.05
N PHE A 63 12.11 -0.12 6.87
CA PHE A 63 12.07 0.66 5.64
C PHE A 63 10.71 1.34 5.52
N HIS A 64 10.73 2.64 5.23
CA HIS A 64 9.53 3.44 4.96
C HIS A 64 9.39 3.51 3.45
N VAL A 65 8.54 2.65 2.90
CA VAL A 65 8.36 2.48 1.46
C VAL A 65 7.15 3.29 1.02
N ARG A 66 7.38 4.34 0.24
CA ARG A 66 6.30 5.08 -0.41
C ARG A 66 5.86 4.30 -1.63
N VAL A 67 4.56 4.05 -1.71
CA VAL A 67 3.93 3.36 -2.84
C VAL A 67 3.03 4.36 -3.56
N ARG A 68 3.18 4.44 -4.88
CA ARG A 68 2.36 5.27 -5.76
C ARG A 68 1.64 4.37 -6.75
N ASP A 69 0.32 4.49 -6.81
CA ASP A 69 -0.49 3.95 -7.88
C ASP A 69 -0.62 4.99 -8.99
N ILE A 70 -0.06 4.71 -10.17
CA ILE A 70 -0.05 5.66 -11.30
C ILE A 70 -1.46 5.91 -11.82
N GLU A 71 -2.33 4.89 -11.84
CA GLU A 71 -3.66 4.97 -12.46
C GLU A 71 -4.59 5.86 -11.63
N SER A 72 -4.60 5.66 -10.32
CA SER A 72 -5.43 6.45 -9.39
C SER A 72 -4.73 7.71 -8.87
N ASN A 73 -3.44 7.88 -9.18
CA ASN A 73 -2.54 8.87 -8.56
C ASN A 73 -2.50 8.79 -7.02
N ALA A 74 -3.00 7.70 -6.42
CA ALA A 74 -2.99 7.50 -4.98
C ALA A 74 -1.56 7.22 -4.50
N THR A 75 -1.23 7.75 -3.32
CA THR A 75 0.06 7.49 -2.69
C THR A 75 -0.15 7.15 -1.22
N TRP A 76 0.58 6.16 -0.72
CA TRP A 76 0.58 5.78 0.69
C TRP A 76 1.98 5.33 1.13
N LEU A 77 2.17 5.23 2.44
CA LEU A 77 3.40 4.74 3.06
C LEU A 77 3.15 3.35 3.64
N THR A 78 4.04 2.40 3.36
CA THR A 78 4.06 1.08 4.00
C THR A 78 5.38 0.88 4.74
N HIS A 79 5.32 0.19 5.88
CA HIS A 79 6.49 -0.11 6.70
C HIS A 79 6.79 -1.60 6.62
N CYS A 80 8.01 -1.93 6.22
CA CYS A 80 8.47 -3.30 6.19
C CYS A 80 9.89 -3.40 6.74
N SER A 81 10.21 -4.53 7.34
CA SER A 81 11.60 -4.89 7.67
C SER A 81 12.15 -5.90 6.67
N LEU A 82 13.46 -6.12 6.73
CA LEU A 82 14.11 -7.17 5.94
C LEU A 82 13.50 -8.56 6.18
N ARG A 83 13.07 -8.85 7.42
CA ARG A 83 12.37 -10.11 7.75
C ARG A 83 11.04 -10.23 7.00
N ASP A 84 10.29 -9.15 6.86
CA ASP A 84 9.01 -9.17 6.15
C ASP A 84 9.23 -9.40 4.64
N ILE A 85 10.28 -8.78 4.08
CA ILE A 85 10.70 -8.97 2.69
C ILE A 85 11.10 -10.42 2.42
N HIS A 86 11.91 -11.02 3.31
CA HIS A 86 12.30 -12.43 3.20
C HIS A 86 11.10 -13.36 3.33
N GLY A 87 10.18 -13.04 4.24
CA GLY A 87 8.94 -13.79 4.41
C GLY A 87 8.08 -13.77 3.15
N LEU A 88 7.90 -12.60 2.53
CA LEU A 88 7.22 -12.47 1.25
C LEU A 88 7.93 -13.28 0.16
N TYR A 89 9.24 -13.10 -0.02
CA TYR A 89 10.00 -13.77 -1.07
C TYR A 89 9.91 -15.29 -0.97
N ARG A 90 10.16 -15.85 0.22
CA ARG A 90 10.02 -17.30 0.45
C ARG A 90 8.60 -17.78 0.16
N HIS A 91 7.59 -17.06 0.65
CA HIS A 91 6.19 -17.42 0.40
C HIS A 91 5.86 -17.47 -1.09
N LEU A 92 6.38 -16.51 -1.88
CA LEU A 92 6.17 -16.49 -3.32
C LEU A 92 6.89 -17.64 -4.02
N VAL A 93 8.16 -17.90 -3.67
CA VAL A 93 8.95 -19.00 -4.26
C VAL A 93 8.37 -20.36 -3.91
N ASP A 94 7.98 -20.59 -2.66
CA ASP A 94 7.47 -21.87 -2.16
C ASP A 94 6.07 -22.22 -2.71
N ARG A 95 5.33 -21.22 -3.19
CA ARG A 95 3.93 -21.38 -3.64
C ARG A 95 3.72 -21.15 -5.13
N ALA A 96 4.72 -20.63 -5.84
CA ALA A 96 4.69 -20.55 -7.28
C ALA A 96 4.68 -21.97 -7.86
N VAL A 97 3.88 -22.17 -8.90
CA VAL A 97 3.70 -23.46 -9.57
C VAL A 97 4.17 -23.37 -11.02
N ASP A 98 4.01 -22.21 -11.65
CA ASP A 98 4.42 -22.01 -13.03
C ASP A 98 5.96 -21.95 -13.13
N PRO A 99 6.60 -22.77 -13.98
CA PRO A 99 8.05 -22.79 -14.11
C PRO A 99 8.66 -21.44 -14.51
N ALA A 100 7.98 -20.66 -15.36
CA ALA A 100 8.47 -19.36 -15.78
C ALA A 100 8.37 -18.35 -14.63
N THR A 101 7.29 -18.39 -13.84
CA THR A 101 7.16 -17.61 -12.60
C THR A 101 8.26 -17.98 -11.59
N ILE A 102 8.50 -19.27 -11.34
CA ILE A 102 9.55 -19.74 -10.43
C ILE A 102 10.91 -19.23 -10.89
N GLN A 103 11.25 -19.41 -12.18
CA GLN A 103 12.52 -18.95 -12.73
C GLN A 103 12.67 -17.43 -12.58
N ALA A 104 11.64 -16.65 -12.89
CA ALA A 104 11.66 -15.20 -12.74
C ALA A 104 11.89 -14.77 -11.29
N LEU A 105 11.26 -15.45 -10.33
CA LEU A 105 11.46 -15.20 -8.90
C LEU A 105 12.86 -15.63 -8.41
N GLN A 106 13.42 -16.72 -8.91
CA GLN A 106 14.76 -17.20 -8.53
C GLN A 106 15.89 -16.27 -9.00
N VAL A 107 15.69 -15.56 -10.11
CA VAL A 107 16.65 -14.56 -10.61
C VAL A 107 16.67 -13.29 -9.73
N LEU A 108 15.61 -13.05 -8.95
CA LEU A 108 15.57 -11.91 -8.03
C LEU A 108 16.59 -12.08 -6.90
N ARG A 109 17.51 -11.12 -6.78
CA ARG A 109 18.40 -11.04 -5.62
C ARG A 109 17.64 -10.50 -4.43
N CYS A 110 17.22 -11.38 -3.53
CA CYS A 110 16.63 -10.97 -2.26
C CYS A 110 17.69 -10.24 -1.40
N PRO A 111 17.39 -9.07 -0.81
CA PRO A 111 18.38 -8.28 -0.08
C PRO A 111 18.98 -9.08 1.08
N GLY A 112 20.30 -9.07 1.23
CA GLY A 112 21.00 -9.81 2.28
C GLY A 112 20.85 -9.19 3.67
N VAL A 113 21.04 -10.01 4.71
CA VAL A 113 21.25 -9.48 6.06
C VAL A 113 22.74 -9.13 6.18
N PRO A 114 23.12 -7.88 6.48
CA PRO A 114 24.52 -7.56 6.70
C PRO A 114 25.06 -8.32 7.91
N LEU A 115 26.26 -8.88 7.73
CA LEU A 115 26.95 -9.69 8.74
C LEU A 115 27.53 -8.83 9.87
N LEU A 116 27.86 -7.56 9.59
CA LEU A 116 28.47 -6.63 10.54
C LEU A 116 27.81 -5.24 10.44
N GLN A 117 27.86 -4.47 11.54
CA GLN A 117 27.58 -3.03 11.58
C GLN A 117 26.20 -2.57 11.05
N ARG A 118 25.10 -3.15 11.58
CA ARG A 118 23.71 -2.78 11.22
C ARG A 118 23.29 -1.33 11.53
N ARG A 119 24.11 -0.59 12.28
CA ARG A 119 23.87 0.81 12.65
C ARG A 119 24.68 1.79 11.80
N ASP A 120 25.60 1.30 10.97
CA ASP A 120 26.39 2.15 10.10
C ASP A 120 25.51 2.76 9.01
N GLY A 121 25.57 4.08 8.85
CA GLY A 121 24.75 4.82 7.89
C GLY A 121 25.00 4.40 6.43
N LEU A 122 26.23 4.02 6.07
CA LEU A 122 26.58 3.53 4.74
C LEU A 122 25.97 2.14 4.51
N VAL A 123 26.02 1.26 5.51
CA VAL A 123 25.37 -0.06 5.46
C VAL A 123 23.85 0.11 5.31
N ILE A 124 23.23 0.99 6.08
CA ILE A 124 21.79 1.29 5.98
C ILE A 124 21.46 1.82 4.57
N LYS A 125 22.25 2.75 4.04
CA LYS A 125 22.04 3.29 2.69
C LYS A 125 22.14 2.22 1.61
N ALA A 126 23.12 1.32 1.69
CA ALA A 126 23.23 0.18 0.78
C ALA A 126 22.00 -0.74 0.88
N MET A 127 21.56 -1.06 2.09
CA MET A 127 20.35 -1.86 2.31
C MET A 127 19.08 -1.20 1.75
N CYS A 128 18.96 0.13 1.82
CA CYS A 128 17.86 0.86 1.19
C CYS A 128 17.86 0.68 -0.33
N ALA A 129 19.03 0.83 -0.97
CA ALA A 129 19.17 0.65 -2.41
C ALA A 129 18.84 -0.78 -2.84
N ASP A 130 19.37 -1.78 -2.14
CA ASP A 130 19.07 -3.20 -2.41
C ASP A 130 17.58 -3.51 -2.24
N THR A 131 16.97 -2.99 -1.17
CA THR A 131 15.54 -3.17 -0.89
C THR A 131 14.67 -2.52 -1.95
N GLU A 132 14.97 -1.28 -2.33
CA GLU A 132 14.26 -0.57 -3.40
C GLU A 132 14.36 -1.33 -4.72
N HIS A 133 15.58 -1.74 -5.10
CA HIS A 133 15.82 -2.48 -6.32
C HIS A 133 15.08 -3.83 -6.35
N PHE A 134 15.10 -4.57 -5.24
CA PHE A 134 14.35 -5.81 -5.11
C PHE A 134 12.84 -5.59 -5.31
N LEU A 135 12.25 -4.59 -4.65
CA LEU A 135 10.82 -4.30 -4.78
C LEU A 135 10.45 -3.86 -6.21
N HIS A 136 11.30 -3.06 -6.85
CA HIS A 136 11.12 -2.69 -8.26
C HIS A 136 11.12 -3.89 -9.19
N ASN A 137 12.10 -4.80 -9.02
CA ASN A 137 12.19 -6.00 -9.84
C ASN A 137 11.05 -6.98 -9.55
N LEU A 138 10.61 -7.08 -8.31
CA LEU A 138 9.45 -7.89 -7.95
C LEU A 138 8.18 -7.39 -8.62
N LEU A 139 7.95 -6.06 -8.64
CA LEU A 139 6.86 -5.45 -9.41
C LEU A 139 6.99 -5.70 -10.92
N ALA A 140 8.22 -5.74 -11.45
CA ALA A 140 8.46 -6.08 -12.85
C ALA A 140 8.13 -7.55 -13.14
N VAL A 141 8.50 -8.48 -12.26
CA VAL A 141 8.11 -9.90 -12.35
C VAL A 141 6.60 -10.04 -12.37
N CYS A 142 5.87 -9.38 -11.45
CA CYS A 142 4.40 -9.43 -11.45
C CYS A 142 3.78 -8.92 -12.77
N ARG A 143 4.42 -7.97 -13.47
CA ARG A 143 3.96 -7.50 -14.78
C ARG A 143 4.26 -8.54 -15.86
N ALA A 144 5.44 -9.14 -15.83
CA ALA A 144 5.87 -10.13 -16.82
C ALA A 144 5.08 -11.44 -16.72
N THR A 145 4.72 -11.87 -15.51
CA THR A 145 4.00 -13.13 -15.26
C THR A 145 2.50 -12.93 -15.14
N CYS A 146 1.95 -11.77 -15.52
CA CYS A 146 0.53 -11.46 -15.30
C CYS A 146 -0.44 -12.40 -16.04
N THR A 147 0.02 -13.07 -17.10
CA THR A 147 -0.73 -14.07 -17.86
C THR A 147 -0.46 -15.50 -17.41
N ALA A 148 0.49 -15.73 -16.50
CA ALA A 148 0.80 -17.05 -15.96
C ALA A 148 -0.32 -17.53 -15.03
N PRO A 149 -0.53 -18.85 -14.88
CA PRO A 149 -1.59 -19.41 -14.03
C PRO A 149 -1.54 -18.92 -12.56
N ASP A 150 -0.33 -18.72 -12.03
CA ASP A 150 -0.09 -18.21 -10.69
C ASP A 150 0.23 -16.70 -10.64
N GLY A 151 0.19 -16.00 -11.78
CA GLY A 151 0.47 -14.57 -11.88
C GLY A 151 -0.46 -13.73 -10.99
N ALA A 152 -1.74 -14.09 -10.94
CA ALA A 152 -2.71 -13.45 -10.06
C ALA A 152 -2.40 -13.67 -8.57
N PHE A 153 -1.91 -14.86 -8.20
CA PHE A 153 -1.47 -15.18 -6.84
C PHE A 153 -0.27 -14.29 -6.45
N VAL A 154 0.77 -14.26 -7.27
CA VAL A 154 1.97 -13.45 -7.00
C VAL A 154 1.61 -11.97 -6.87
N ALA A 155 0.83 -11.45 -7.82
CA ALA A 155 0.39 -10.06 -7.81
C ALA A 155 -0.43 -9.72 -6.55
N PHE A 156 -1.34 -10.60 -6.15
CA PHE A 156 -2.15 -10.41 -4.94
C PHE A 156 -1.29 -10.27 -3.69
N PHE A 157 -0.34 -11.18 -3.46
CA PHE A 157 0.49 -11.14 -2.25
C PHE A 157 1.46 -9.95 -2.23
N VAL A 158 2.05 -9.60 -3.37
CA VAL A 158 2.91 -8.41 -3.49
C VAL A 158 2.11 -7.13 -3.20
N ALA A 159 0.92 -7.00 -3.76
CA ALA A 159 0.09 -5.86 -3.48
C ALA A 159 -0.44 -5.81 -2.05
N ALA A 160 -0.81 -6.95 -1.47
CA ALA A 160 -1.23 -7.04 -0.07
C ALA A 160 -0.10 -6.61 0.86
N PHE A 161 1.13 -7.06 0.58
CA PHE A 161 2.33 -6.63 1.28
C PHE A 161 2.52 -5.12 1.19
N LEU A 162 2.45 -4.53 -0.01
CA LEU A 162 2.63 -3.09 -0.22
C LEU A 162 1.50 -2.23 0.33
N ARG A 163 0.32 -2.82 0.59
CA ARG A 163 -0.82 -2.15 1.23
C ARG A 163 -0.84 -2.31 2.76
N LYS A 164 0.09 -3.08 3.33
CA LYS A 164 0.17 -3.27 4.78
C LYS A 164 0.35 -1.92 5.45
N LYS A 165 -0.64 -1.51 6.24
CA LYS A 165 -0.56 -0.27 7.01
C LYS A 165 0.55 -0.38 8.06
N PRO A 166 1.24 0.72 8.37
CA PRO A 166 2.14 0.76 9.50
C PRO A 166 1.36 0.42 10.78
N PRO A 167 1.91 -0.39 11.69
CA PRO A 167 1.27 -0.65 12.97
C PRO A 167 1.22 0.67 13.77
N GLY A 168 0.02 1.23 13.92
CA GLY A 168 -0.29 2.29 14.89
C GLY A 168 0.46 3.60 14.73
N HIS A 169 0.06 4.43 13.76
CA HIS A 169 0.19 5.89 13.87
C HIS A 169 -1.14 6.56 14.28
N ASP A 170 -2.17 5.76 14.60
CA ASP A 170 -3.50 6.21 15.03
C ASP A 170 -3.57 6.46 16.57
N THR A 171 -2.43 6.54 17.27
CA THR A 171 -2.43 6.63 18.75
C THR A 171 -1.27 7.44 19.35
N LEU A 172 -0.80 8.47 18.64
CA LEU A 172 -0.15 9.59 19.32
C LEU A 172 -1.19 10.69 19.47
N ARG A 173 -2.01 10.60 20.54
CA ARG A 173 -2.69 11.79 21.05
C ARG A 173 -1.58 12.75 21.50
N PRO A 174 -1.58 14.01 21.06
CA PRO A 174 -0.77 15.01 21.73
C PRO A 174 -1.22 15.08 23.18
N LEU A 175 -0.28 14.94 24.12
CA LEU A 175 -0.44 15.38 25.50
C LEU A 175 -0.31 16.90 25.53
#